data_AF-A0AAN8V669-F1
#
_entry.id   AF-A0AAN8V669-F1
#
_cell.length_a   1.000
_cell.length_b   1.000
_cell.length_c   1.000
_cell.angle_alpha   90.00
_cell.angle_beta   90.00
_cell.angle_gamma   90.00
#
_symmetry.space_group_name_H-M   'P 1'
#
loop_
_entity.id
_entity.type
_entity.pdbx_description
1 polymer ?
#
loop_
_entity_poly.entity_id
_entity_poly.type
_entity_poly.pdbx_seq_one_letter_code
_entity_poly.pdbx_strand_id
1 'polypeptide(L)'
;MAGGDSQKQFLTLIRDFAAEKSQGERRISGLKKQIAELSPLLEAAHADLEEAKRHKETAEQELKGLEVELNLNETSIQTLQARISLIQDEISAIASDLECLKAKENASRDEFLSKMYKLNAEIRNFHKNLAFTFSGEMGAVASTELGRQLLSKDDDLTESKLLEDKLTDVISQLEKEEQDYQVIKQELTDLETKITLMDSIAKETKEWTDVFYLTKNKQNSELEEACASLGEELQKRCVCPSCHRDNVEELGGLLQADVGS
;
A
#
# COMPACT_ATOMS: atom_id res chain seq x y z
N MET A 1 108.64 25.60 -1.66
CA MET A 1 107.64 25.33 -0.61
C MET A 1 106.22 25.19 -1.21
N ALA A 2 106.01 24.27 -2.16
CA ALA A 2 104.74 24.16 -2.91
C ALA A 2 103.91 22.89 -2.60
N GLY A 3 104.44 21.95 -1.79
CA GLY A 3 103.77 20.67 -1.50
C GLY A 3 102.75 20.68 -0.36
N GLY A 4 102.72 21.75 0.46
CA GLY A 4 101.80 21.83 1.61
C GLY A 4 100.37 22.24 1.25
N ASP A 5 100.16 22.83 0.07
CA ASP A 5 98.86 23.43 -0.32
C ASP A 5 97.95 22.43 -1.05
N SER A 6 98.51 21.59 -1.92
CA SER A 6 97.77 20.52 -2.62
C SER A 6 97.27 19.44 -1.66
N GLN A 7 98.06 19.09 -0.64
CA GLN A 7 97.65 18.15 0.40
C GLN A 7 96.50 18.70 1.26
N LYS A 8 96.50 20.00 1.55
CA LYS A 8 95.39 20.68 2.25
C LYS A 8 94.11 20.72 1.40
N GLN A 9 94.22 20.97 0.10
CA GLN A 9 93.08 20.95 -0.81
C GLN A 9 92.46 19.56 -0.91
N PHE A 10 93.27 18.50 -1.01
CA PHE A 10 92.77 17.13 -1.03
C PHE A 10 92.05 16.73 0.27
N LEU A 11 92.61 17.09 1.43
CA LEU A 11 91.96 16.86 2.73
C LEU A 11 90.65 17.65 2.89
N THR A 12 90.55 18.83 2.26
CA THR A 12 89.32 19.64 2.24
C THR A 12 88.24 18.95 1.41
N LEU A 13 88.56 18.48 0.21
CA LEU A 13 87.66 17.70 -0.64
C LEU A 13 87.12 16.43 0.04
N ILE A 14 87.96 15.69 0.77
CA ILE A 14 87.52 14.52 1.54
C ILE A 14 86.53 14.94 2.63
N ARG A 15 86.80 16.04 3.33
CA ARG A 15 85.91 16.55 4.38
C ARG A 15 84.57 17.00 3.80
N ASP A 16 84.59 17.73 2.69
CA ASP A 16 83.38 18.22 2.01
C ASP A 16 82.56 17.04 1.47
N PHE A 17 83.21 16.03 0.88
CA PHE A 17 82.55 14.79 0.46
C PHE A 17 81.90 14.06 1.64
N ALA A 18 82.60 13.93 2.76
CA ALA A 18 82.05 13.29 3.96
C ALA A 18 80.87 14.09 4.56
N ALA A 19 80.95 15.42 4.55
CA ALA A 19 79.89 16.30 5.02
C ALA A 19 78.64 16.20 4.13
N GLU A 20 78.80 16.27 2.81
CA GLU A 20 77.69 16.13 1.86
C GLU A 20 77.07 14.73 1.95
N LYS A 21 77.88 13.67 2.06
CA LYS A 21 77.39 12.30 2.25
C LYS A 21 76.54 12.19 3.52
N SER A 22 77.03 12.70 4.66
CA SER A 22 76.28 12.72 5.92
C SER A 22 74.98 13.52 5.82
N GLN A 23 74.99 14.64 5.10
CA GLN A 23 73.81 15.47 4.90
C GLN A 23 72.78 14.79 3.98
N GLY A 24 73.25 14.11 2.93
CA GLY A 24 72.42 13.29 2.04
C GLY A 24 71.76 12.13 2.78
N GLU A 25 72.53 11.39 3.59
CA GLU A 25 72.02 10.31 4.44
C GLU A 25 70.94 10.82 5.41
N ARG A 26 71.17 11.94 6.08
CA ARG A 26 70.15 12.57 6.94
C ARG A 26 68.88 12.96 6.18
N ARG A 27 69.00 13.51 4.96
CA ARG A 27 67.84 13.82 4.10
C ARG A 27 67.06 12.56 3.73
N ILE A 28 67.75 11.49 3.32
CA ILE A 28 67.12 10.21 2.97
C ILE A 28 66.41 9.60 4.19
N SER A 29 67.05 9.59 5.37
CA SER A 29 66.42 9.10 6.60
C SER A 29 65.19 9.91 6.99
N GLY A 30 65.21 11.24 6.81
CA GLY A 30 64.05 12.09 7.03
C GLY A 30 62.88 11.77 6.09
N LEU A 31 63.15 11.63 4.80
CA LEU A 31 62.14 11.25 3.81
C LEU A 31 61.55 9.86 4.08
N LYS A 32 62.38 8.88 4.44
CA LYS A 32 61.91 7.54 4.82
C LYS A 32 60.97 7.58 6.02
N LYS A 33 61.29 8.39 7.03
CA LYS A 33 60.41 8.59 8.18
C LYS A 33 59.08 9.21 7.79
N GLN A 34 59.09 10.23 6.93
CA GLN A 34 57.85 10.83 6.41
C GLN A 34 57.02 9.84 5.60
N ILE A 35 57.64 9.00 4.78
CA ILE A 35 56.93 7.94 4.04
C ILE A 35 56.28 6.97 5.03
N ALA A 36 57.02 6.50 6.04
CA ALA A 36 56.50 5.59 7.05
C ALA A 36 55.35 6.20 7.88
N GLU A 37 55.36 7.52 8.11
CA GLU A 37 54.28 8.24 8.79
C GLU A 37 53.05 8.47 7.89
N LEU A 38 53.24 8.72 6.60
CA LEU A 38 52.16 9.01 5.66
C LEU A 38 51.45 7.75 5.13
N SER A 39 52.14 6.62 4.98
CA SER A 39 51.54 5.36 4.54
C SER A 39 50.31 4.93 5.35
N PRO A 40 50.36 4.84 6.70
CA PRO A 40 49.20 4.42 7.48
C PRO A 40 48.05 5.46 7.44
N LEU A 41 48.36 6.75 7.29
CA LEU A 41 47.34 7.79 7.12
C LEU A 41 46.60 7.65 5.79
N LEU A 42 47.32 7.28 4.72
CA LEU A 42 46.72 7.00 3.42
C LEU A 42 45.83 5.75 3.47
N GLU A 43 46.29 4.69 4.12
CA GLU A 43 45.51 3.46 4.31
C GLU A 43 44.25 3.71 5.15
N ALA A 44 44.35 4.47 6.25
CA ALA A 44 43.22 4.86 7.06
C ALA A 44 42.20 5.69 6.26
N ALA A 45 42.66 6.71 5.53
CA ALA A 45 41.78 7.52 4.67
C ALA A 45 41.11 6.68 3.56
N HIS A 46 41.79 5.66 3.04
CA HIS A 46 41.20 4.72 2.09
C HIS A 46 40.14 3.83 2.75
N ALA A 47 40.39 3.31 3.95
CA ALA A 47 39.41 2.53 4.71
C ALA A 47 38.13 3.35 5.00
N ASP A 48 38.29 4.59 5.45
CA ASP A 48 37.18 5.52 5.70
C ASP A 48 36.37 5.80 4.42
N LEU A 49 37.06 5.96 3.28
CA LEU A 49 36.41 6.17 1.99
C LEU A 49 35.57 4.95 1.56
N GLU A 50 36.13 3.74 1.69
CA GLU A 50 35.40 2.50 1.36
C GLU A 50 34.22 2.26 2.31
N GLU A 51 34.35 2.65 3.58
CA GLU A 51 33.23 2.66 4.52
C GLU A 51 32.14 3.66 4.12
N ALA A 52 32.51 4.88 3.76
CA ALA A 52 31.56 5.88 3.29
C ALA A 52 30.83 5.46 2.00
N LYS A 53 31.53 4.77 1.08
CA LYS A 53 30.91 4.19 -0.12
C LYS A 53 29.85 3.14 0.22
N ARG A 54 30.17 2.21 1.13
CA ARG A 54 29.21 1.19 1.59
C ARG A 54 27.96 1.83 2.21
N HIS A 55 28.13 2.81 3.09
CA HIS A 55 27.00 3.54 3.68
C HIS A 55 26.16 4.25 2.62
N LYS A 56 26.80 4.90 1.63
CA LYS A 56 26.12 5.54 0.52
C LYS A 56 25.29 4.53 -0.28
N GLU A 57 25.87 3.38 -0.63
CA GLU A 57 25.17 2.32 -1.38
C GLU A 57 23.95 1.79 -0.61
N THR A 58 24.08 1.59 0.71
CA THR A 58 22.94 1.20 1.56
C THR A 58 21.84 2.26 1.55
N ALA A 59 22.19 3.54 1.76
CA ALA A 59 21.21 4.63 1.73
C ALA A 59 20.53 4.79 0.36
N GLU A 60 21.25 4.59 -0.75
CA GLU A 60 20.68 4.61 -2.10
C GLU A 60 19.71 3.44 -2.35
N GLN A 61 19.99 2.26 -1.80
CA GLN A 61 19.08 1.12 -1.88
C GLN A 61 17.80 1.36 -1.06
N GLU A 62 17.93 1.90 0.15
CA GLU A 62 16.78 2.29 0.99
C GLU A 62 15.92 3.35 0.30
N LEU A 63 16.54 4.38 -0.29
CA LEU A 63 15.84 5.43 -1.03
C LEU A 63 15.05 4.86 -2.21
N LYS A 64 15.62 3.93 -2.97
CA LYS A 64 14.91 3.24 -4.07
C LYS A 64 13.74 2.42 -3.55
N GLY A 65 13.89 1.77 -2.40
CA GLY A 65 12.79 1.05 -1.74
C GLY A 65 11.62 1.97 -1.39
N LEU A 66 11.92 3.12 -0.77
CA LEU A 66 10.93 4.14 -0.43
C LEU A 66 10.27 4.76 -1.67
N GLU A 67 11.01 4.95 -2.77
CA GLU A 67 10.47 5.47 -4.03
C GLU A 67 9.45 4.49 -4.64
N VAL A 68 9.71 3.18 -4.60
CA VAL A 68 8.75 2.17 -5.04
C VAL A 68 7.49 2.18 -4.16
N GLU A 69 7.66 2.23 -2.83
CA GLU A 69 6.53 2.30 -1.90
C GLU A 69 5.68 3.56 -2.13
N LEU A 70 6.32 4.71 -2.38
CA LEU A 70 5.64 5.96 -2.70
C LEU A 70 4.79 5.83 -3.97
N ASN A 71 5.32 5.23 -5.03
CA ASN A 71 4.58 5.01 -6.28
C ASN A 71 3.37 4.06 -6.09
N LEU A 72 3.51 3.02 -5.26
CA LEU A 72 2.40 2.12 -4.92
C LEU A 72 1.31 2.84 -4.12
N ASN A 73 1.72 3.71 -3.19
CA ASN A 73 0.77 4.53 -2.43
C ASN A 73 0.06 5.54 -3.33
N GLU A 74 0.76 6.19 -4.27
CA GLU A 74 0.17 7.13 -5.21
C GLU A 74 -0.88 6.46 -6.11
N THR A 75 -0.56 5.29 -6.67
CA THR A 75 -1.53 4.52 -7.49
C THR A 75 -2.73 4.05 -6.68
N SER A 76 -2.54 3.69 -5.40
CA SER A 76 -3.63 3.34 -4.49
C SER A 76 -4.53 4.54 -4.18
N ILE A 77 -3.95 5.72 -3.93
CA ILE A 77 -4.70 6.97 -3.72
C ILE A 77 -5.51 7.33 -4.95
N GLN A 78 -4.92 7.28 -6.15
CA GLN A 78 -5.63 7.56 -7.41
C GLN A 78 -6.82 6.61 -7.61
N THR A 79 -6.63 5.32 -7.31
CA THR A 79 -7.70 4.32 -7.39
C THR A 79 -8.83 4.61 -6.41
N LEU A 80 -8.50 4.95 -5.16
CA LEU A 80 -9.48 5.33 -4.14
C LEU A 80 -10.24 6.60 -4.53
N GLN A 81 -9.56 7.60 -5.08
CA GLN A 81 -10.19 8.82 -5.57
C GLN A 81 -11.17 8.54 -6.70
N ALA A 82 -10.80 7.70 -7.69
CA ALA A 82 -11.70 7.30 -8.77
C ALA A 82 -12.96 6.60 -8.24
N ARG A 83 -12.80 5.71 -7.24
CA ARG A 83 -13.93 5.02 -6.60
C ARG A 83 -14.83 5.98 -5.83
N ILE A 84 -14.26 6.95 -5.12
CA ILE A 84 -15.03 7.98 -4.41
C ILE A 84 -15.86 8.80 -5.40
N SER A 85 -15.27 9.22 -6.52
CA SER A 85 -16.00 9.96 -7.56
C SER A 85 -17.17 9.15 -8.11
N LEU A 86 -16.96 7.87 -8.42
CA LEU A 86 -18.02 6.98 -8.92
C LEU A 86 -19.16 6.82 -7.91
N ILE A 87 -18.85 6.62 -6.64
CA ILE A 87 -19.86 6.54 -5.57
C ILE A 87 -20.61 7.87 -5.42
N GLN A 88 -19.94 9.02 -5.57
CA GLN A 88 -20.58 10.33 -5.52
C GLN A 88 -21.56 10.54 -6.68
N ASP A 89 -21.22 10.06 -7.88
CA ASP A 89 -22.10 10.08 -9.04
C ASP A 89 -23.33 9.19 -8.83
N GLU A 90 -23.15 7.97 -8.30
CA GLU A 90 -24.24 7.05 -7.95
C GLU A 90 -25.17 7.64 -6.89
N ILE A 91 -24.62 8.23 -5.82
CA ILE A 91 -25.41 8.91 -4.77
C ILE A 91 -26.23 10.05 -5.40
N SER A 92 -25.64 10.82 -6.30
CA SER A 92 -26.32 11.93 -6.97
C SER A 92 -27.45 11.44 -7.87
N ALA A 93 -27.24 10.34 -8.60
CA ALA A 93 -28.27 9.72 -9.42
C ALA A 93 -29.45 9.20 -8.57
N ILE A 94 -29.16 8.45 -7.51
CA ILE A 94 -30.17 7.93 -6.57
C ILE A 94 -30.95 9.08 -5.91
N ALA A 95 -30.27 10.17 -5.52
CA ALA A 95 -30.91 11.33 -4.93
C ALA A 95 -31.88 12.00 -5.92
N SER A 96 -31.51 12.12 -7.19
CA SER A 96 -32.39 12.64 -8.25
C SER A 96 -33.62 11.74 -8.45
N ASP A 97 -33.42 10.42 -8.51
CA ASP A 97 -34.52 9.46 -8.67
C ASP A 97 -35.49 9.50 -7.49
N LEU A 98 -34.97 9.63 -6.27
CA LEU A 98 -35.78 9.76 -5.06
C LEU A 98 -36.66 11.01 -5.09
N GLU A 99 -36.11 12.17 -5.48
CA GLU A 99 -36.88 13.41 -5.61
C GLU A 99 -37.95 13.31 -6.72
N CYS A 100 -37.64 12.64 -7.83
CA CYS A 100 -38.62 12.36 -8.90
C CYS A 100 -39.78 11.48 -8.39
N LEU A 101 -39.48 10.41 -7.66
CA LEU A 101 -40.48 9.52 -7.07
C LEU A 101 -41.36 10.26 -6.05
N LYS A 102 -40.75 11.07 -5.18
CA LYS A 102 -41.46 11.89 -4.20
C LYS A 102 -42.40 12.90 -4.87
N ALA A 103 -41.99 13.52 -5.98
CA ALA A 103 -42.85 14.39 -6.76
C ALA A 103 -44.04 13.63 -7.37
N LYS A 104 -43.81 12.44 -7.92
CA LYS A 104 -44.87 11.56 -8.46
C LYS A 104 -45.85 11.09 -7.37
N GLU A 105 -45.34 10.70 -6.20
CA GLU A 105 -46.15 10.31 -5.05
C GLU A 105 -47.07 11.47 -4.62
N ASN A 106 -46.51 12.67 -4.47
CA ASN A 106 -47.28 13.86 -4.10
C ASN A 106 -48.39 14.14 -5.13
N ALA A 107 -48.08 14.08 -6.43
CA ALA A 107 -49.07 14.28 -7.48
C ALA A 107 -50.19 13.24 -7.44
N SER A 108 -49.85 11.95 -7.26
CA SER A 108 -50.83 10.86 -7.14
C SER A 108 -51.72 11.02 -5.91
N ARG A 109 -51.13 11.38 -4.77
CA ARG A 109 -51.85 11.66 -3.52
C ARG A 109 -52.82 12.82 -3.70
N ASP A 110 -52.39 13.91 -4.32
CA ASP A 110 -53.23 15.08 -4.55
C ASP A 110 -54.38 14.77 -5.55
N GLU A 111 -54.12 13.96 -6.58
CA GLU A 111 -55.16 13.46 -7.49
C GLU A 111 -56.20 12.60 -6.75
N PHE A 112 -55.74 11.68 -5.90
CA PHE A 112 -56.62 10.85 -5.07
C PHE A 112 -57.50 11.72 -4.16
N LEU A 113 -56.90 12.69 -3.45
CA LEU A 113 -57.63 13.61 -2.58
C LEU A 113 -58.70 14.38 -3.37
N SER A 114 -58.36 14.88 -4.57
CA SER A 114 -59.31 15.57 -5.46
C SER A 114 -60.50 14.68 -5.82
N LYS A 115 -60.25 13.42 -6.20
CA LYS A 115 -61.31 12.43 -6.49
C LYS A 115 -62.19 12.18 -5.26
N MET A 116 -61.60 12.04 -4.08
CA MET A 116 -62.33 11.84 -2.83
C MET A 116 -63.20 13.05 -2.45
N TYR A 117 -62.70 14.28 -2.65
CA TYR A 117 -63.50 15.49 -2.44
C TYR A 117 -64.70 15.55 -3.40
N LYS A 118 -64.49 15.22 -4.68
CA LYS A 118 -65.57 15.15 -5.68
C LYS A 118 -66.63 14.12 -5.28
N LEU A 119 -66.21 12.90 -4.94
CA LEU A 119 -67.11 11.84 -4.49
C LEU A 119 -67.91 12.26 -3.24
N ASN A 120 -67.25 12.88 -2.26
CA ASN A 120 -67.92 13.39 -1.06
C ASN A 120 -68.94 14.48 -1.40
N ALA A 121 -68.69 15.34 -2.38
CA ALA A 121 -69.65 16.32 -2.85
C ALA A 121 -70.86 15.66 -3.54
N GLU A 122 -70.63 14.63 -4.37
CA GLU A 122 -71.66 13.84 -5.02
C GLU A 122 -72.56 13.13 -4.00
N ILE A 123 -71.99 12.49 -2.96
CA ILE A 123 -72.74 11.87 -1.87
C ILE A 123 -73.63 12.89 -1.15
N ARG A 124 -73.10 14.08 -0.83
CA ARG A 124 -73.88 15.15 -0.19
C ARG A 124 -75.03 15.62 -1.07
N ASN A 125 -74.79 15.75 -2.38
CA ASN A 125 -75.82 16.13 -3.34
C ASN A 125 -76.90 15.04 -3.46
N PHE A 126 -76.50 13.78 -3.51
CA PHE A 126 -77.42 12.64 -3.53
C PHE A 126 -78.34 12.62 -2.30
N HIS A 127 -77.77 12.77 -1.09
CA HIS A 127 -78.57 12.86 0.13
C HIS A 127 -79.52 14.08 0.13
N LYS A 128 -79.07 15.23 -0.39
CA LYS A 128 -79.92 16.41 -0.53
C LYS A 128 -81.10 16.17 -1.48
N ASN A 129 -80.84 15.52 -2.62
CA ASN A 129 -81.88 15.18 -3.60
C ASN A 129 -82.88 14.18 -3.03
N LEU A 130 -82.42 13.16 -2.29
CA LEU A 130 -83.31 12.24 -1.57
C LEU A 130 -84.17 12.96 -0.53
N ALA A 131 -83.60 13.87 0.26
CA ALA A 131 -84.38 14.65 1.22
C ALA A 131 -85.45 15.53 0.53
N PHE A 132 -85.16 16.04 -0.67
CA PHE A 132 -86.12 16.80 -1.47
C PHE A 132 -87.25 15.91 -2.04
N THR A 133 -86.93 14.71 -2.55
CA THR A 133 -87.94 13.80 -3.09
C THR A 133 -88.88 13.26 -2.01
N PHE A 134 -88.37 12.98 -0.81
CA PHE A 134 -89.21 12.53 0.32
C PHE A 134 -89.98 13.66 1.02
N SER A 135 -89.56 14.92 0.88
CA SER A 135 -90.30 16.08 1.40
C SER A 135 -91.31 16.66 0.40
N GLY A 136 -91.27 16.24 -0.88
CA GLY A 136 -92.10 16.77 -1.96
C GLY A 136 -93.31 15.94 -2.34
N GLU A 137 -93.32 14.63 -2.10
CA GLU A 137 -94.41 13.75 -2.56
C GLU A 137 -94.63 12.57 -1.60
N MET A 138 -95.59 12.73 -0.69
CA MET A 138 -96.41 11.61 -0.23
C MET A 138 -97.40 11.29 -1.36
N GLY A 139 -96.91 10.56 -2.36
CA GLY A 139 -97.67 10.16 -3.54
C GLY A 139 -97.15 8.83 -4.05
N ALA A 140 -97.88 7.76 -3.75
CA ALA A 140 -97.61 6.42 -4.22
C ALA A 140 -97.42 6.37 -5.74
N VAL A 141 -96.55 5.48 -6.23
CA VAL A 141 -96.91 4.37 -7.13
C VAL A 141 -95.65 3.66 -7.67
N ALA A 142 -95.73 2.33 -7.54
CA ALA A 142 -95.16 1.26 -8.36
C ALA A 142 -93.68 1.27 -8.76
N SER A 143 -92.99 0.26 -8.21
CA SER A 143 -91.98 -0.55 -8.87
C SER A 143 -92.32 -0.83 -10.34
N THR A 144 -91.36 -0.57 -11.23
CA THR A 144 -91.22 -1.35 -12.46
C THR A 144 -89.77 -1.32 -12.96
N GLU A 145 -89.23 -2.52 -13.07
CA GLU A 145 -88.34 -2.98 -14.14
C GLU A 145 -86.97 -2.27 -14.33
N LEU A 146 -85.95 -2.76 -13.62
CA LEU A 146 -84.56 -2.64 -14.08
C LEU A 146 -83.74 -3.84 -13.59
N GLY A 147 -84.20 -5.02 -13.98
CA GLY A 147 -83.58 -6.30 -13.66
C GLY A 147 -83.67 -7.25 -14.83
N ARG A 148 -82.97 -6.95 -15.92
CA ARG A 148 -82.75 -7.91 -17.02
C ARG A 148 -81.31 -7.78 -17.51
N GLN A 149 -80.45 -8.65 -16.98
CA GLN A 149 -79.65 -9.64 -17.74
C GLN A 149 -78.86 -9.01 -18.88
N LEU A 150 -77.56 -8.76 -18.68
CA LEU A 150 -76.47 -9.75 -18.81
C LEU A 150 -76.43 -10.32 -20.24
N LEU A 151 -75.28 -10.10 -20.90
CA LEU A 151 -74.71 -10.73 -22.10
C LEU A 151 -74.34 -9.70 -23.20
N SER A 152 -73.16 -9.07 -23.07
CA SER A 152 -72.22 -9.01 -24.20
C SER A 152 -71.10 -10.00 -23.85
N LYS A 153 -70.91 -11.01 -24.70
CA LYS A 153 -70.00 -12.14 -24.46
C LYS A 153 -68.66 -11.98 -25.19
N ASP A 154 -68.39 -10.79 -25.73
CA ASP A 154 -67.25 -10.52 -26.60
C ASP A 154 -66.15 -9.69 -25.91
N ASP A 155 -66.45 -8.89 -24.86
CA ASP A 155 -65.43 -8.10 -24.13
C ASP A 155 -64.65 -8.92 -23.08
N ASP A 156 -65.25 -10.00 -22.56
CA ASP A 156 -64.68 -10.86 -21.51
C ASP A 156 -63.53 -11.75 -22.04
N LEU A 157 -63.56 -12.07 -23.34
CA LEU A 157 -62.53 -12.88 -24.01
C LEU A 157 -61.27 -12.08 -24.35
N THR A 158 -61.41 -10.79 -24.68
CA THR A 158 -60.30 -9.87 -24.95
C THR A 158 -59.59 -9.45 -23.68
N GLU A 159 -60.31 -9.25 -22.57
CA GLU A 159 -59.71 -8.92 -21.27
C GLU A 159 -58.98 -10.13 -20.64
N SER A 160 -59.55 -11.34 -20.78
CA SER A 160 -58.89 -12.59 -20.37
C SER A 160 -57.57 -12.82 -21.12
N LYS A 161 -57.56 -12.63 -22.45
CA LYS A 161 -56.36 -12.80 -23.27
C LYS A 161 -55.28 -11.76 -22.97
N LEU A 162 -55.66 -10.52 -22.70
CA LEU A 162 -54.74 -9.47 -22.24
C LEU A 162 -54.12 -9.81 -20.87
N LEU A 163 -54.90 -10.42 -19.97
CA LEU A 163 -54.39 -10.88 -18.68
C LEU A 163 -53.39 -12.03 -18.84
N GLU A 164 -53.67 -12.95 -19.76
CA GLU A 164 -52.81 -14.10 -20.10
C GLU A 164 -51.48 -13.65 -20.71
N ASP A 165 -51.50 -12.66 -21.60
CA ASP A 165 -50.29 -12.04 -22.17
C ASP A 165 -49.44 -11.36 -21.09
N LYS A 166 -50.07 -10.61 -20.18
CA LYS A 166 -49.37 -9.98 -19.03
C LYS A 166 -48.79 -11.00 -18.08
N LEU A 167 -49.50 -12.09 -17.81
CA LEU A 167 -49.01 -13.18 -16.97
C LEU A 167 -47.78 -13.84 -17.60
N THR A 168 -47.81 -14.04 -18.91
CA THR A 168 -46.69 -14.61 -19.67
C THR A 168 -45.45 -13.69 -19.65
N ASP A 169 -45.65 -12.37 -19.78
CA ASP A 169 -44.56 -11.38 -19.66
C ASP A 169 -43.94 -11.37 -18.26
N VAL A 170 -44.77 -11.42 -17.20
CA VAL A 170 -44.29 -11.50 -15.82
C VAL A 170 -43.51 -12.81 -15.58
N ILE A 171 -43.99 -13.94 -16.11
CA ILE A 171 -43.26 -15.22 -16.00
C ILE A 171 -41.90 -15.11 -16.69
N SER A 172 -41.83 -14.53 -17.90
CA SER A 172 -40.57 -14.37 -18.62
C SER A 172 -39.58 -13.44 -17.90
N GLN A 173 -40.08 -12.36 -17.29
CA GLN A 173 -39.26 -11.46 -16.48
C GLN A 173 -38.72 -12.17 -15.23
N LEU A 174 -39.56 -12.97 -14.57
CA LEU A 174 -39.20 -13.71 -13.37
C LEU A 174 -38.16 -14.79 -13.65
N GLU A 175 -38.26 -15.49 -14.77
CA GLU A 175 -37.23 -16.45 -15.23
C GLU A 175 -35.88 -15.76 -15.50
N LYS A 176 -35.90 -14.57 -16.11
CA LYS A 176 -34.68 -13.81 -16.37
C LYS A 176 -34.03 -13.33 -15.06
N GLU A 177 -34.81 -12.77 -14.14
CA GLU A 177 -34.32 -12.34 -12.83
C GLU A 177 -33.78 -13.52 -12.01
N GLU A 178 -34.43 -14.69 -12.08
CA GLU A 178 -33.94 -15.90 -11.43
C GLU A 178 -32.57 -16.33 -12.01
N GLN A 179 -32.40 -16.24 -13.33
CA GLN A 179 -31.14 -16.57 -13.97
C GLN A 179 -30.03 -15.57 -13.61
N ASP A 180 -30.32 -14.27 -13.58
CA ASP A 180 -29.39 -13.23 -13.15
C ASP A 180 -29.01 -13.40 -11.67
N TYR A 181 -29.96 -13.77 -10.81
CA TYR A 181 -29.69 -14.11 -9.41
C TYR A 181 -28.76 -15.31 -9.25
N GLN A 182 -28.89 -16.36 -10.07
CA GLN A 182 -27.97 -17.49 -10.03
C GLN A 182 -26.54 -17.09 -10.43
N VAL A 183 -26.37 -16.18 -11.40
CA VAL A 183 -25.05 -15.65 -11.78
C VAL A 183 -24.42 -14.90 -10.61
N ILE A 184 -25.16 -13.96 -10.01
CA ILE A 184 -24.67 -13.18 -8.85
C ILE A 184 -24.31 -14.10 -7.68
N LYS A 185 -25.12 -15.13 -7.42
CA LYS A 185 -24.86 -16.11 -6.37
C LYS A 185 -23.56 -16.88 -6.64
N GLN A 186 -23.29 -17.26 -7.89
CA GLN A 186 -22.04 -17.91 -8.26
C GLN A 186 -20.83 -16.98 -8.08
N GLU A 187 -20.93 -15.73 -8.54
CA GLU A 187 -19.87 -14.73 -8.35
C GLU A 187 -19.56 -14.47 -6.87
N LEU A 188 -20.58 -14.46 -6.02
CA LEU A 188 -20.42 -14.32 -4.58
C LEU A 188 -19.65 -15.50 -3.98
N THR A 189 -19.97 -16.75 -4.38
CA THR A 189 -19.21 -17.93 -3.93
C THR A 189 -17.76 -17.91 -4.42
N ASP A 190 -17.51 -17.44 -5.64
CA ASP A 190 -16.15 -17.31 -6.18
C ASP A 190 -15.35 -16.24 -5.42
N LEU A 191 -15.99 -15.13 -5.03
CA LEU A 191 -15.37 -14.10 -4.20
C LEU A 191 -15.07 -14.59 -2.78
N GLU A 192 -16.00 -15.33 -2.16
CA GLU A 192 -15.78 -15.94 -0.85
C GLU A 192 -14.58 -16.90 -0.87
N THR A 193 -14.50 -17.78 -1.86
CA THR A 193 -13.34 -18.69 -2.00
C THR A 193 -12.05 -17.91 -2.22
N LYS A 194 -12.05 -16.85 -3.03
CA LYS A 194 -10.88 -15.99 -3.23
C LYS A 194 -10.41 -15.32 -1.93
N ILE A 195 -11.34 -14.84 -1.10
CA ILE A 195 -11.02 -14.25 0.22
C ILE A 195 -10.34 -15.30 1.11
N THR A 196 -10.90 -16.52 1.20
CA THR A 196 -10.29 -17.59 2.02
C THR A 196 -8.87 -17.97 1.55
N LEU A 197 -8.63 -17.92 0.24
CA LEU A 197 -7.31 -18.18 -0.33
C LEU A 197 -6.33 -17.03 -0.02
N MET A 198 -6.78 -15.78 -0.13
CA MET A 198 -5.99 -14.61 0.24
C MET A 198 -5.60 -14.62 1.72
N ASP A 199 -6.52 -14.99 2.63
CA ASP A 199 -6.22 -15.12 4.06
C ASP A 199 -5.15 -16.20 4.33
N SER A 200 -5.24 -17.33 3.62
CA SER A 200 -4.25 -18.40 3.71
C SER A 200 -2.87 -17.94 3.23
N ILE A 201 -2.80 -17.26 2.08
CA ILE A 201 -1.56 -16.67 1.54
C ILE A 201 -0.98 -15.64 2.50
N ALA A 202 -1.81 -14.76 3.07
CA ALA A 202 -1.36 -13.75 4.02
C ALA A 202 -0.75 -14.38 5.28
N LYS A 203 -1.37 -15.46 5.78
CA LYS A 203 -0.86 -16.21 6.92
C LYS A 203 0.49 -16.87 6.60
N GLU A 204 0.59 -17.60 5.50
CA GLU A 204 1.85 -18.25 5.07
C GLU A 204 2.96 -17.22 4.83
N THR A 205 2.63 -16.09 4.21
CA THR A 205 3.59 -15.00 3.95
C THR A 205 4.13 -14.44 5.26
N LYS A 206 3.28 -14.26 6.26
CA LYS A 206 3.69 -13.82 7.60
C LYS A 206 4.62 -14.84 8.26
N GLU A 207 4.25 -16.13 8.24
CA GLU A 207 5.08 -17.20 8.79
C GLU A 207 6.46 -17.27 8.11
N TRP A 208 6.51 -17.15 6.79
CA TRP A 208 7.75 -17.09 6.02
C TRP A 208 8.63 -15.90 6.43
N THR A 209 8.01 -14.74 6.59
CA THR A 209 8.69 -13.51 6.98
C THR A 209 9.27 -13.64 8.38
N ASP A 210 8.52 -14.19 9.34
CA ASP A 210 8.96 -14.44 10.71
C ASP A 210 10.16 -15.41 10.75
N VAL A 211 10.08 -16.53 9.99
CA VAL A 211 11.19 -17.49 9.87
C VAL A 211 12.44 -16.84 9.26
N PHE A 212 12.27 -16.01 8.24
CA PHE A 212 13.37 -15.28 7.62
C PHE A 212 14.08 -14.36 8.62
N TYR A 213 13.33 -13.56 9.37
CA TYR A 213 13.88 -12.68 10.40
C TYR A 213 14.60 -13.45 11.51
N LEU A 214 14.00 -14.53 12.01
CA LEU A 214 14.62 -15.37 13.04
C LEU A 214 15.91 -16.03 12.54
N THR A 215 15.92 -16.53 11.31
CA THR A 215 17.10 -17.15 10.69
C THR A 215 18.23 -16.13 10.54
N LYS A 216 17.91 -14.93 10.04
CA LYS A 216 18.87 -13.84 9.88
C LYS A 216 19.47 -13.44 11.23
N ASN A 217 18.64 -13.25 12.26
CA ASN A 217 19.11 -12.90 13.60
C ASN A 217 19.99 -13.99 14.21
N LYS A 218 19.63 -15.26 14.02
CA LYS A 218 20.45 -16.40 14.47
C LYS A 218 21.82 -16.39 13.80
N GLN A 219 21.87 -16.22 12.48
CA GLN A 219 23.14 -16.15 11.75
C GLN A 219 23.99 -14.96 12.21
N ASN A 220 23.38 -13.80 12.50
CA ASN A 220 24.09 -12.64 13.01
C ASN A 220 24.67 -12.91 14.41
N SER A 221 23.88 -13.53 15.29
CA SER A 221 24.32 -13.89 16.64
C SER A 221 25.46 -14.92 16.61
N GLU A 222 25.39 -15.93 15.74
CA GLU A 222 26.47 -16.92 15.58
C GLU A 222 27.76 -16.28 15.06
N LEU A 223 27.64 -15.32 14.13
CA LEU A 223 28.77 -14.56 13.62
C LEU A 223 29.39 -13.67 14.71
N GLU A 224 28.58 -12.96 15.49
CA GLU A 224 29.03 -12.13 16.60
C GLU A 224 29.77 -12.96 17.66
N GLU A 225 29.26 -14.14 18.02
CA GLU A 225 29.91 -15.05 18.97
C GLU A 225 31.23 -15.59 18.43
N ALA A 226 31.29 -15.96 17.14
CA ALA A 226 32.53 -16.39 16.50
C ALA A 226 33.59 -15.28 16.48
N CYS A 227 33.19 -14.04 16.20
CA CYS A 227 34.07 -12.88 16.24
C CYS A 227 34.58 -12.60 17.66
N ALA A 228 33.71 -12.66 18.67
CA ALA A 228 34.09 -12.47 20.07
C ALA A 228 35.09 -13.55 20.54
N SER A 229 34.80 -14.82 20.25
CA SER A 229 35.67 -15.95 20.58
C SER A 229 37.04 -15.85 19.92
N LEU A 230 37.08 -15.47 18.62
CA LEU A 230 38.32 -15.23 17.91
C LEU A 230 39.12 -14.08 18.54
N GLY A 231 38.44 -13.00 18.95
CA GLY A 231 39.04 -11.88 19.66
C GLY A 231 39.69 -12.30 20.98
N GLU A 232 38.99 -13.09 21.78
CA GLU A 232 39.54 -13.63 23.04
C GLU A 232 40.74 -14.55 22.82
N GLU A 233 40.69 -15.43 21.82
CA GLU A 233 41.78 -16.34 21.47
C GLU A 233 43.03 -15.56 21.01
N LEU A 234 42.84 -14.53 20.18
CA LEU A 234 43.92 -13.64 19.75
C LEU A 234 44.52 -12.90 20.93
N GLN A 235 43.68 -12.34 21.82
CA GLN A 235 44.15 -11.64 23.01
C GLN A 235 44.96 -12.57 23.94
N LYS A 236 44.53 -13.82 24.14
CA LYS A 236 45.29 -14.82 24.91
C LYS A 236 46.67 -15.10 24.29
N ARG A 237 46.76 -15.17 22.95
CA ARG A 237 48.03 -15.40 22.25
C ARG A 237 48.99 -14.21 22.33
N CYS A 238 48.47 -13.02 22.56
CA CYS A 238 49.28 -11.81 22.76
C CYS A 238 49.90 -11.72 24.17
N VAL A 239 49.47 -12.53 25.14
CA VAL A 239 50.07 -12.55 26.48
C VAL A 239 51.32 -13.44 26.50
N CYS A 240 52.47 -12.87 26.91
CA CYS A 240 53.71 -13.62 27.01
C CYS A 240 53.64 -14.71 28.11
N PRO A 241 53.88 -16.00 27.81
CA PRO A 241 53.80 -17.08 28.82
C PRO A 241 54.83 -16.96 29.96
N SER A 242 55.94 -16.26 29.71
CA SER A 242 57.07 -16.19 30.65
C SER A 242 57.03 -14.99 31.59
N CYS A 243 56.44 -13.87 31.16
CA CYS A 243 56.39 -12.63 31.95
C CYS A 243 54.97 -12.06 32.13
N HIS A 244 53.95 -12.71 31.56
CA HIS A 244 52.52 -12.36 31.63
C HIS A 244 52.17 -10.93 31.20
N ARG A 245 53.07 -10.24 30.49
CA ARG A 245 52.74 -8.96 29.86
C ARG A 245 51.89 -9.20 28.63
N ASP A 246 50.89 -8.32 28.48
CA ASP A 246 50.07 -8.23 27.29
C ASP A 246 50.86 -7.48 26.20
N ASN A 247 51.15 -8.18 25.10
CA ASN A 247 51.91 -7.65 23.98
C ASN A 247 50.99 -7.20 22.83
N VAL A 248 49.68 -7.06 23.04
CA VAL A 248 48.72 -6.64 21.99
C VAL A 248 49.20 -5.40 21.23
N GLU A 249 49.72 -4.38 21.90
CA GLU A 249 50.22 -3.15 21.25
C GLU A 249 51.50 -3.38 20.43
N GLU A 250 52.45 -4.18 20.94
CA GLU A 250 53.72 -4.46 20.24
C GLU A 250 53.54 -5.43 19.06
N LEU A 251 52.63 -6.41 19.17
CA LEU A 251 52.26 -7.32 18.08
C LEU A 251 51.39 -6.66 17.03
N GLY A 252 50.48 -5.75 17.42
CA GLY A 252 49.71 -4.92 16.49
C GLY A 252 50.61 -4.08 15.60
N GLY A 253 51.69 -3.52 16.17
CA GLY A 253 52.72 -2.78 15.42
C GLY A 253 53.58 -3.65 14.49
N LEU A 254 53.75 -4.94 14.79
CA LEU A 254 54.49 -5.90 13.94
C LEU A 254 53.64 -6.44 12.78
N LEU A 255 52.35 -6.72 13.01
CA LEU A 255 51.44 -7.20 11.96
C LEU A 255 51.11 -6.12 10.92
N GLN A 256 51.04 -4.85 11.34
CA GLN A 256 50.96 -3.72 10.39
C GLN A 256 52.25 -3.52 9.58
N ALA A 257 53.40 -3.99 10.08
CA ALA A 257 54.67 -3.92 9.35
C ALA A 257 54.84 -5.02 8.28
N ASP A 258 54.11 -6.14 8.40
CA ASP A 258 54.25 -7.32 7.52
C ASP A 258 53.23 -7.37 6.35
N VAL A 259 52.14 -6.59 6.40
CA VAL A 259 51.20 -6.44 5.25
C VAL A 259 51.75 -5.45 4.20
N GLY A 260 52.86 -4.78 4.50
CA GLY A 260 53.53 -3.79 3.65
C GLY A 260 54.73 -4.31 2.82
N SER A 261 54.73 -5.55 2.33
CA SER A 261 55.71 -6.04 1.34
C SER A 261 55.08 -6.80 0.19
#